data_AF-A0A537T343-F1
#
_entry.id   AF-A0A537T343-F1
#
_cell.length_a   1.000
_cell.length_b   1.000
_cell.length_c   1.000
_cell.angle_alpha   90.00
_cell.angle_beta   90.00
_cell.angle_gamma   90.00
#
_symmetry.space_group_name_H-M   'P 1'
#
loop_
_entity.id
_entity.type
_entity.pdbx_description
1 polymer ?
#
loop_
_entity_poly.entity_id
_entity_poly.type
_entity_poly.pdbx_seq_one_letter_code
_entity_poly.pdbx_strand_id
1 'polypeptide(L)' 'MFDISPTEWIAIQLSLRVAAVATLVATPLGIAVAWLLARRDFWGKSLLDALVHLPLVLP' A
#
# COMPACT_ATOMS: atom_id res chain seq x y z
N MET A 1 -16.40 9.61 -30.06
CA MET A 1 -15.27 8.70 -29.75
C MET A 1 -14.66 9.15 -28.43
N PHE A 2 -15.38 8.88 -27.34
CA PHE A 2 -15.09 8.96 -25.89
C PHE A 2 -16.46 9.11 -25.20
N ASP A 3 -17.39 8.18 -25.46
CA ASP A 3 -18.62 8.10 -24.67
C ASP A 3 -18.28 7.29 -23.43
N ILE A 4 -17.78 7.98 -22.40
CA ILE A 4 -17.59 7.37 -21.08
C ILE A 4 -18.99 7.21 -20.48
N SER A 5 -19.41 5.97 -20.31
CA SER A 5 -20.68 5.65 -19.68
C SER A 5 -20.71 6.16 -18.23
N PRO A 6 -21.90 6.47 -17.68
CA PRO A 6 -22.02 6.89 -16.29
C PRO A 6 -21.39 5.89 -15.30
N THR A 7 -21.43 4.59 -15.63
CA THR A 7 -20.82 3.52 -14.84
C THR A 7 -19.30 3.54 -14.85
N GLU A 8 -18.68 3.85 -16.00
CA GLU A 8 -17.22 3.99 -16.09
C GLU A 8 -16.74 5.21 -15.29
N TRP A 9 -17.52 6.30 -15.26
CA TRP A 9 -17.19 7.46 -14.46
C TRP A 9 -17.22 7.16 -12.95
N ILE A 10 -18.21 6.39 -12.50
CA ILE A 10 -18.28 5.90 -11.12
C ILE A 10 -17.07 5.02 -10.79
N ALA A 11 -16.69 4.11 -11.68
CA ALA A 11 -15.54 3.23 -11.49
C ALA A 11 -14.23 4.02 -11.36
N ILE A 12 -14.02 5.05 -12.19
CA ILE A 12 -12.85 5.93 -12.13
C ILE A 12 -12.83 6.68 -10.80
N GLN A 13 -13.95 7.30 -10.41
CA GLN A 13 -14.01 8.07 -9.17
C GLN A 13 -13.79 7.19 -7.93
N LEU A 14 -14.36 5.98 -7.91
CA LEU A 14 -14.14 5.01 -6.83
C LEU A 14 -12.68 4.59 -6.77
N SER A 15 -12.08 4.26 -7.90
CA SER A 15 -10.67 3.85 -7.97
C SER A 15 -9.74 4.95 -7.46
N LEU A 16 -9.96 6.19 -7.88
CA LEU A 16 -9.18 7.35 -7.42
C LEU A 16 -9.35 7.58 -5.92
N ARG A 17 -10.58 7.50 -5.41
CA ARG A 17 -10.85 7.66 -3.96
C ARG A 17 -10.17 6.56 -3.15
N VAL A 18 -10.32 5.30 -3.57
CA VAL A 18 -9.72 4.16 -2.88
C VAL A 18 -8.21 4.27 -2.91
N ALA A 19 -7.60 4.53 -4.06
CA ALA A 19 -6.15 4.68 -4.19
C ALA A 19 -5.61 5.84 -3.33
N ALA A 20 -6.29 6.99 -3.32
CA ALA A 20 -5.89 8.13 -2.50
C ALA A 20 -5.96 7.82 -1.00
N VAL A 21 -7.09 7.28 -0.53
CA VAL A 21 -7.26 6.93 0.89
C VAL A 21 -6.30 5.81 1.30
N ALA A 22 -6.18 4.75 0.50
CA ALA A 22 -5.26 3.65 0.76
C ALA A 22 -3.81 4.16 0.84
N THR A 23 -3.39 5.02 -0.08
CA THR A 23 -2.04 5.60 -0.06
C THR A 23 -1.81 6.46 1.17
N LEU A 24 -2.75 7.36 1.51
CA LEU A 24 -2.63 8.24 2.66
C LEU A 24 -2.58 7.49 3.99
N VAL A 25 -3.25 6.34 4.10
CA VAL A 25 -3.24 5.49 5.30
C VAL A 25 -2.01 4.57 5.31
N ALA A 26 -1.68 3.94 4.18
CA ALA A 26 -0.57 3.01 4.09
C ALA A 26 0.79 3.71 4.19
N THR A 27 0.93 4.92 3.68
CA THR A 27 2.20 5.68 3.69
C THR A 27 2.75 5.91 5.11
N PRO A 28 2.01 6.50 6.07
CA PRO A 28 2.53 6.70 7.41
C PRO A 28 2.84 5.39 8.14
N LEU A 29 2.03 4.34 7.92
CA LEU A 29 2.27 3.01 8.49
C LEU A 29 3.52 2.36 7.90
N GLY A 30 3.67 2.42 6.57
CA GLY A 30 4.84 1.91 5.85
C GLY A 30 6.11 2.63 6.26
N ILE A 31 6.07 3.97 6.41
CA ILE A 31 7.20 4.76 6.91
C ILE A 31 7.55 4.37 8.35
N ALA A 32 6.56 4.17 9.23
CA ALA A 32 6.82 3.77 10.61
C ALA A 32 7.50 2.39 10.68
N VAL A 33 7.04 1.42 9.89
CA VAL A 33 7.65 0.09 9.78
C VAL A 33 9.05 0.17 9.20
N ALA A 34 9.25 0.92 8.10
CA ALA A 34 10.55 1.12 7.48
C ALA A 34 11.55 1.78 8.44
N TRP A 35 11.11 2.79 9.19
CA TRP A 35 11.91 3.46 10.22
C TRP A 35 12.30 2.50 11.35
N LEU A 36 11.36 1.65 11.79
CA LEU A 36 11.61 0.66 12.84
C LEU A 36 12.66 -0.37 12.39
N LEU A 37 12.49 -0.93 11.19
CA LEU A 37 13.44 -1.89 10.60
C LEU A 37 14.81 -1.27 10.36
N ALA A 38 14.88 0.00 9.91
CA ALA A 38 16.14 0.67 9.62
C ALA A 38 16.91 1.07 10.89
N ARG A 39 16.24 1.39 12.00
CA ARG A 39 16.88 2.00 13.17
C ARG A 39 16.92 1.14 14.44
N ARG A 40 16.13 0.07 14.52
CA ARG A 40 16.11 -0.79 15.71
C ARG A 40 16.51 -2.22 15.35
N ASP A 41 17.26 -2.83 16.26
CA ASP A 41 17.50 -4.27 16.27
C ASP A 41 16.68 -4.89 17.40
N PHE A 42 15.75 -5.75 17.03
CA PHE A 42 14.83 -6.44 17.95
C PHE A 42 14.65 -7.89 17.47
N TRP A 43 14.29 -8.78 18.40
CA TRP A 43 14.24 -10.22 18.14
C TRP A 43 13.34 -10.62 16.95
N GLY A 44 12.21 -9.94 16.75
CA GLY A 44 11.27 -10.20 15.65
C GLY A 44 11.60 -9.54 14.31
N LYS A 45 12.75 -8.86 14.16
CA LYS A 45 13.08 -8.04 12.99
C LYS A 45 13.09 -8.83 11.69
N SER A 46 13.71 -10.00 11.69
CA SER A 46 13.81 -10.87 10.49
C SER A 46 12.44 -11.37 10.02
N LEU A 47 11.51 -11.66 10.94
CA LEU A 47 10.16 -12.07 10.58
C LEU A 47 9.38 -10.90 9.95
N LEU A 48 9.45 -9.71 10.55
CA LEU A 48 8.80 -8.53 10.01
C LEU A 48 9.36 -8.15 8.62
N ASP A 49 10.68 -8.22 8.47
CA ASP A 49 11.35 -7.98 7.19
C ASP A 49 10.90 -8.97 6.10
N ALA A 50 10.84 -10.27 6.44
CA ALA A 50 10.33 -11.29 5.54
C ALA A 50 8.87 -11.04 5.16
N LEU A 51 8.00 -10.69 6.12
CA LEU A 51 6.58 -10.40 5.86
C LEU A 51 6.37 -9.19 4.93
N VAL A 52 7.19 -8.15 5.06
CA VAL A 52 7.12 -6.95 4.20
C VAL A 52 7.55 -7.27 2.77
N HIS A 53 8.55 -8.14 2.59
CA HIS A 53 9.04 -8.53 1.26
C HIS A 53 8.29 -9.71 0.64
N LEU A 54 7.53 -10.47 1.45
CA LEU A 54 6.78 -11.65 1.02
C LEU A 54 5.87 -11.39 -0.20
N PRO A 55 5.08 -10.29 -0.26
CA PRO A 55 4.19 -10.04 -1.41
C PRO A 55 4.94 -9.77 -2.71
N LEU A 56 6.21 -9.36 -2.64
CA LEU A 56 7.05 -9.13 -3.82
C LEU A 56 7.62 -10.43 -4.39
N VAL A 57 7.72 -11.48 -3.57
CA VAL A 57 8.28 -12.78 -3.96
C VAL A 57 7.21 -13.85 -4.19
N LEU A 58 5.99 -13.64 -3.70
CA LEU A 58 4.85 -14.51 -3.99
C LEU A 58 4.20 -14.09 -5.33
N PRO A 59 4.01 -15.04 -6.27
CA PRO A 59 3.41 -14.77 -7.57
C PRO A 59 1.92 -14.43 -7.49
#